data_AF-A0A846TGB1-F1
#
_entry.id   AF-A0A846TGB1-F1
#
_cell.length_a   1.000
_cell.length_b   1.000
_cell.length_c   1.000
_cell.angle_alpha   90.00
_cell.angle_beta   90.00
_cell.angle_gamma   90.00
#
_symmetry.space_group_name_H-M   'P 1'
#
loop_
_entity.id
_entity.type
_entity.pdbx_description
1 polymer ?
#
loop_
_entity_poly.entity_id
_entity_poly.type
_entity_poly.pdbx_seq_one_letter_code
_entity_poly.pdbx_strand_id
1 'polypeptide(L)'
;MGIRSGYWYLEGDERFHEDGQFRALAVKGVEIRTPPAPRVERAIQWLLDIEERLSAVLAQHGLGLAIVGFNPLRARYDFDPPLNPWEQTLRETDRDYADDATHVTTLSYGPDINLSQPGWTAEQ
;
A
#
# COMPACT_ATOMS: atom_id res chain seq x y z
N MET A 1 -10.27 1.93 -10.60
CA MET A 1 -10.85 0.76 -9.91
C MET A 1 -11.01 1.13 -8.44
N GLY A 2 -12.22 1.06 -7.90
CA GLY A 2 -12.57 1.69 -6.62
C GLY A 2 -12.20 0.82 -5.41
N ILE A 3 -11.59 1.45 -4.40
CA ILE A 3 -11.49 0.90 -3.05
C ILE A 3 -12.93 0.80 -2.51
N ARG A 4 -13.44 -0.43 -2.48
CA ARG A 4 -14.80 -0.77 -2.03
C ARG A 4 -14.85 -0.67 -0.51
N SER A 5 -15.53 0.34 0.03
CA SER A 5 -16.09 0.44 1.39
C SER A 5 -15.24 0.07 2.62
N GLY A 6 -13.94 -0.17 2.48
CA GLY A 6 -13.03 -0.55 3.56
C GLY A 6 -12.13 0.61 3.98
N TYR A 7 -11.85 0.70 5.28
CA TYR A 7 -10.87 1.63 5.85
C TYR A 7 -9.44 1.06 5.88
N TRP A 8 -9.25 -0.11 5.29
CA TRP A 8 -7.95 -0.75 5.12
C TRP A 8 -7.96 -1.68 3.90
N TYR A 9 -6.79 -1.91 3.31
CA TYR A 9 -6.60 -2.83 2.18
C TYR A 9 -5.22 -3.50 2.22
N LEU A 10 -5.07 -4.62 1.51
CA LEU A 10 -3.77 -5.24 1.28
C LEU A 10 -3.00 -4.41 0.28
N GLU A 11 -1.77 -4.06 0.63
CA GLU A 11 -0.84 -3.37 -0.24
C GLU A 11 0.24 -4.35 -0.70
N GLY A 12 0.77 -4.16 -1.90
CA GLY A 12 1.80 -5.03 -2.44
C GLY A 12 2.07 -4.78 -3.92
N ASP A 13 2.89 -5.64 -4.48
CA ASP A 13 3.27 -5.59 -5.89
C ASP A 13 2.29 -6.43 -6.73
N GLU A 14 1.60 -5.78 -7.66
CA GLU A 14 0.66 -6.44 -8.57
C GLU A 14 1.42 -7.24 -9.62
N ARG A 15 1.01 -8.50 -9.78
CA ARG A 15 1.57 -9.45 -10.73
C ARG A 15 0.54 -9.76 -11.80
N PHE A 16 1.01 -9.97 -13.02
CA PHE A 16 0.17 -10.10 -14.20
C PHE A 16 0.48 -11.37 -14.99
N HIS A 17 -0.46 -11.78 -15.81
CA HIS A 17 -0.25 -12.74 -16.88
C HIS A 17 0.41 -12.05 -18.08
N GLU A 18 0.93 -12.85 -19.04
CA GLU A 18 1.56 -12.29 -20.26
C GLU A 18 0.59 -11.54 -21.16
N ASP A 19 -0.72 -11.76 -21.00
CA ASP A 19 -1.79 -11.03 -21.69
C ASP A 19 -2.20 -9.74 -20.95
N GLY A 20 -1.54 -9.40 -19.85
CA GLY A 20 -1.81 -8.23 -19.03
C GLY A 20 -2.98 -8.36 -18.06
N GLN A 21 -3.60 -9.54 -17.95
CA GLN A 21 -4.62 -9.76 -16.92
C GLN A 21 -3.98 -9.85 -15.54
N PHE A 22 -4.66 -9.30 -14.52
CA PHE A 22 -4.24 -9.44 -13.13
C PHE A 22 -4.14 -10.91 -12.74
N ARG A 23 -3.03 -11.28 -12.11
CA ARG A 23 -2.75 -12.65 -11.68
C ARG A 23 -2.76 -12.78 -10.17
N ALA A 24 -2.01 -11.93 -9.48
CA ALA A 24 -1.82 -12.03 -8.03
C ALA A 24 -1.30 -10.71 -7.44
N LEU A 25 -1.38 -10.59 -6.12
CA LEU A 25 -0.73 -9.53 -5.35
C LEU A 25 0.36 -10.15 -4.48
N ALA A 26 1.62 -9.74 -4.68
CA ALA A 26 2.69 -10.04 -3.74
C ALA A 26 2.56 -9.09 -2.54
N VAL A 27 1.81 -9.54 -1.53
CA VAL A 27 1.43 -8.73 -0.36
C VAL A 27 2.67 -8.26 0.40
N LYS A 28 2.80 -6.94 0.56
CA LYS A 28 3.82 -6.32 1.41
C LYS A 28 3.30 -6.03 2.82
N GLY A 29 2.01 -5.74 2.95
CA GLY A 29 1.39 -5.36 4.23
C GLY A 29 -0.08 -4.97 4.11
N VAL A 30 -0.58 -4.33 5.16
CA VAL A 30 -1.93 -3.75 5.24
C VAL A 30 -1.79 -2.24 5.38
N GLU A 31 -2.51 -1.48 4.56
CA GLU A 31 -2.60 -0.03 4.70
C GLU A 31 -3.93 0.34 5.39
N ILE A 32 -3.89 1.24 6.38
CA ILE A 32 -5.08 1.88 6.95
C ILE A 32 -5.27 3.24 6.29
N ARG A 33 -6.48 3.50 5.80
CA ARG A 33 -6.86 4.79 5.23
C ARG A 33 -8.03 5.39 6.01
N THR A 34 -7.76 6.52 6.67
CA THR A 34 -8.77 7.22 7.46
C THR A 34 -9.74 7.98 6.55
N PRO A 35 -11.00 8.19 6.98
CA PRO A 35 -11.86 9.18 6.35
C PRO A 35 -11.25 10.59 6.46
N PRO A 36 -11.51 11.49 5.49
CA PRO A 36 -11.20 12.90 5.65
C PRO A 36 -11.81 13.45 6.95
N ALA A 37 -11.02 14.21 7.69
CA ALA A 37 -11.44 14.81 8.95
C ALA A 37 -11.15 16.31 8.94
N PRO A 38 -12.03 17.15 9.51
CA PRO A 38 -11.84 18.59 9.56
C PRO A 38 -10.76 19.03 10.57
N ARG A 39 -10.26 18.09 11.40
CA ARG A 39 -9.29 18.33 12.47
C ARG A 39 -8.38 17.12 12.64
N VAL A 40 -7.13 17.38 13.01
CA VAL A 40 -6.10 16.34 13.20
C VAL A 40 -6.50 15.34 14.28
N GLU A 41 -7.07 15.81 15.38
CA GLU A 41 -7.50 14.95 16.50
C GLU A 41 -8.55 13.94 16.06
N ARG A 42 -9.44 14.34 15.15
CA ARG A 42 -10.46 13.44 14.61
C ARG A 42 -9.86 12.43 13.63
N ALA A 43 -8.85 12.80 12.84
CA ALA A 43 -8.12 11.86 11.99
C ALA A 43 -7.37 10.82 12.83
N ILE A 44 -6.73 11.25 13.93
CA ILE A 44 -6.05 10.35 14.88
C ILE A 44 -7.06 9.39 15.52
N GLN A 45 -8.23 9.89 15.98
CA GLN A 45 -9.25 9.01 16.55
C GLN A 45 -9.71 7.95 15.53
N TRP A 46 -9.91 8.34 14.27
CA TRP A 46 -10.24 7.37 13.23
C TRP A 46 -9.16 6.32 13.04
N LEU A 47 -7.89 6.72 12.98
CA LEU A 47 -6.77 5.80 12.84
C LEU A 47 -6.76 4.77 13.98
N LEU A 48 -6.91 5.21 15.23
CA LEU A 48 -6.94 4.34 16.41
C LEU A 48 -8.15 3.39 16.40
N ASP A 49 -9.35 3.90 16.08
CA ASP A 49 -10.56 3.08 16.01
C ASP A 49 -10.48 2.01 14.91
N ILE A 50 -9.83 2.31 13.79
CA ILE A 50 -9.64 1.36 12.68
C ILE A 50 -8.56 0.33 13.04
N GLU A 51 -7.45 0.78 13.62
CA GLU A 51 -6.35 -0.09 14.10
C GLU A 51 -6.86 -1.10 15.12
N GLU A 52 -7.63 -0.66 16.12
CA GLU A 52 -8.19 -1.55 17.15
C GLU A 52 -9.04 -2.69 16.53
N ARG A 53 -9.90 -2.33 15.57
CA ARG A 53 -10.74 -3.30 14.85
C ARG A 53 -9.91 -4.26 13.99
N LEU A 54 -8.89 -3.75 13.31
CA LEU A 54 -7.99 -4.58 12.50
C LEU A 54 -7.20 -5.54 13.40
N SER A 55 -6.66 -5.07 14.51
CA SER A 55 -5.97 -5.87 15.52
C SER A 55 -6.87 -6.98 16.07
N ALA A 56 -8.14 -6.68 16.35
CA ALA A 56 -9.11 -7.69 16.80
C ALA A 56 -9.38 -8.77 15.74
N VAL A 57 -9.37 -8.43 14.45
CA VAL A 57 -9.49 -9.43 13.36
C VAL A 57 -8.21 -10.26 13.25
N LEU A 58 -7.04 -9.62 13.25
CA LEU A 58 -5.74 -10.31 13.13
C LEU A 58 -5.50 -11.29 14.28
N ALA A 59 -5.90 -10.93 15.50
CA ALA A 59 -5.78 -11.78 16.68
C ALA A 59 -6.54 -13.10 16.54
N GLN A 60 -7.68 -13.12 15.83
CA GLN A 60 -8.44 -14.35 15.54
C GLN A 60 -7.65 -15.34 14.67
N HIS A 61 -6.63 -14.85 13.98
CA HIS A 61 -5.74 -15.64 13.12
C HIS A 61 -4.35 -15.84 13.72
N GLY A 62 -4.13 -15.46 14.98
CA GLY A 62 -2.82 -15.53 15.63
C GLY A 62 -1.79 -14.54 15.06
N LEU A 63 -2.26 -13.46 14.44
CA LEU A 63 -1.45 -12.40 13.85
C LEU A 63 -1.52 -11.13 14.70
N GLY A 64 -0.57 -10.22 14.51
CA GLY A 64 -0.55 -8.89 15.12
C GLY A 64 0.03 -7.84 14.18
N LEU A 65 -0.31 -6.57 14.42
CA LEU A 65 0.27 -5.44 13.70
C LEU A 65 1.67 -5.12 14.23
N ALA A 66 2.54 -4.63 13.33
CA ALA A 66 3.86 -4.15 13.67
C ALA A 66 4.10 -2.79 13.02
N ILE A 67 4.77 -1.89 13.74
CA ILE A 67 5.20 -0.59 13.23
C ILE A 67 6.67 -0.73 12.86
N VAL A 68 6.95 -0.76 11.56
CA VAL A 68 8.31 -0.86 11.01
C VAL A 68 8.43 0.16 9.88
N GLY A 69 9.57 0.85 9.77
CA GLY A 69 9.82 1.76 8.64
C GLY A 69 10.32 1.03 7.39
N PHE A 70 10.89 -0.16 7.58
CA PHE A 70 11.45 -1.00 6.53
C PHE A 70 11.28 -2.47 6.90
N ASN A 71 11.22 -3.35 5.91
CA ASN A 71 11.02 -4.78 6.09
C ASN A 71 12.11 -5.37 7.02
N PRO A 72 11.73 -5.98 8.16
CA PRO A 72 12.70 -6.40 9.16
C PRO A 72 13.48 -7.66 8.77
N LEU A 73 13.06 -8.38 7.73
CA LEU A 73 13.65 -9.67 7.32
C LEU A 73 14.39 -9.59 5.99
N ARG A 74 14.02 -8.64 5.13
CA ARG A 74 14.54 -8.55 3.75
C ARG A 74 15.17 -7.19 3.52
N ALA A 75 16.44 -7.20 3.15
CA ALA A 75 17.15 -5.99 2.71
C ALA A 75 16.89 -5.63 1.23
N ARG A 76 16.36 -6.57 0.45
CA ARG A 76 16.08 -6.43 -0.98
C ARG A 76 14.80 -7.20 -1.36
N TYR A 77 14.00 -6.62 -2.25
CA TYR A 77 12.84 -7.26 -2.84
C TYR A 77 13.25 -7.91 -4.16
N ASP A 78 13.19 -9.22 -4.25
CA ASP A 78 13.45 -9.95 -5.49
C ASP A 78 12.14 -10.49 -6.05
N PHE A 79 11.95 -10.34 -7.36
CA PHE A 79 10.79 -10.88 -8.05
C PHE A 79 10.90 -12.40 -8.10
N ASP A 80 10.08 -13.07 -7.30
CA ASP A 80 9.93 -14.52 -7.33
C ASP A 80 8.44 -14.88 -7.48
N PRO A 81 8.01 -15.38 -8.65
CA PRO A 81 8.83 -15.67 -9.84
C PRO A 81 9.33 -14.39 -10.54
N PRO A 82 10.37 -14.50 -11.41
CA PRO A 82 10.85 -13.38 -12.22
C PRO A 82 9.74 -12.72 -13.04
N LEU A 83 9.97 -11.47 -13.44
CA LEU A 83 9.02 -10.71 -14.26
C LEU A 83 8.83 -11.34 -15.64
N ASN A 84 7.58 -11.46 -16.07
CA ASN A 84 7.27 -11.89 -17.44
C ASN A 84 7.47 -10.72 -18.45
N PRO A 85 7.44 -10.97 -19.77
CA PRO A 85 7.67 -9.92 -20.77
C PRO A 85 6.70 -8.73 -20.67
N TRP A 86 5.43 -8.99 -20.36
CA TRP A 86 4.44 -7.93 -20.18
C TRP A 86 4.76 -7.07 -18.95
N GLU A 87 5.11 -7.70 -17.82
CA GLU A 87 5.48 -6.98 -16.58
C GLU A 87 6.78 -6.16 -16.76
N GLN A 88 7.73 -6.66 -17.54
CA GLN A 88 8.93 -5.92 -17.92
C GLN A 88 8.57 -4.66 -18.73
N THR A 89 7.74 -4.80 -19.77
CA THR A 89 7.29 -3.66 -20.58
C THR A 89 6.49 -2.64 -19.77
N LEU A 90 5.60 -3.09 -18.88
CA LEU A 90 4.86 -2.20 -17.98
C LEU A 90 5.83 -1.34 -17.17
N ARG A 91 6.83 -1.95 -16.55
CA ARG A 91 7.78 -1.25 -15.68
C ARG A 91 8.71 -0.29 -16.42
N GLU A 92 9.05 -0.61 -17.67
CA GLU A 92 9.85 0.27 -18.52
C GLU A 92 9.08 1.50 -19.00
N THR A 93 7.75 1.43 -19.06
CA THR A 93 6.92 2.45 -19.71
C THR A 93 6.06 3.26 -18.76
N ASP A 94 5.74 2.71 -17.59
CA ASP A 94 4.92 3.36 -16.57
C ASP A 94 5.82 4.12 -15.57
N ARG A 95 5.48 5.37 -15.34
CA ARG A 95 6.23 6.28 -14.47
C ARG A 95 6.21 5.84 -13.01
N ASP A 96 5.16 5.14 -12.58
CA ASP A 96 5.06 4.65 -11.22
C ASP A 96 6.10 3.55 -10.92
N TYR A 97 6.68 2.97 -11.97
CA TYR A 97 7.75 1.97 -11.90
C TYR A 97 9.10 2.45 -12.48
N ALA A 98 9.16 3.69 -12.98
CA ALA A 98 10.30 4.20 -13.76
C ALA A 98 11.59 4.40 -12.93
N ASP A 99 11.48 4.39 -11.61
CA ASP A 99 12.64 4.43 -10.72
C ASP A 99 12.96 3.02 -10.18
N ASP A 100 14.25 2.69 -10.10
CA ASP A 100 14.83 1.53 -9.37
C ASP A 100 14.38 1.47 -7.89
N ALA A 101 13.67 2.50 -7.43
CA ALA A 101 13.00 2.61 -6.14
C ALA A 101 11.88 1.57 -5.92
N THR A 102 11.38 0.86 -6.95
CA THR A 102 10.36 -0.20 -6.78
C THR A 102 10.76 -1.22 -5.70
N HIS A 103 12.05 -1.55 -5.60
CA HIS A 103 12.57 -2.43 -4.56
C HIS A 103 12.50 -1.81 -3.15
N VAL A 104 12.68 -0.49 -3.04
CA VAL A 104 12.63 0.25 -1.79
C VAL A 104 11.18 0.46 -1.36
N THR A 105 10.29 0.87 -2.26
CA THR A 105 8.85 1.10 -1.98
C THR A 105 8.08 -0.16 -1.62
N THR A 106 8.54 -1.32 -2.10
CA THR A 106 7.96 -2.63 -1.73
C THR A 106 8.43 -3.10 -0.35
N LEU A 107 9.53 -2.56 0.17
CA LEU A 107 10.07 -2.91 1.49
C LEU A 107 9.89 -1.82 2.55
N SER A 108 9.55 -0.59 2.16
CA SER A 108 9.30 0.49 3.09
C SER A 108 7.82 0.56 3.48
N TYR A 109 7.60 1.07 4.69
CA TYR A 109 6.27 1.36 5.21
C TYR A 109 6.34 2.72 5.90
N GLY A 110 5.31 3.54 5.69
CA GLY A 110 5.27 4.87 6.27
C GLY A 110 3.86 5.42 6.28
N PRO A 111 3.57 6.39 7.17
CA PRO A 111 2.30 7.08 7.16
C PRO A 111 2.30 8.16 6.07
N ASP A 112 1.22 8.22 5.31
CA ASP A 112 0.92 9.35 4.43
C ASP A 112 0.02 10.38 5.14
N ILE A 113 0.35 11.67 4.97
CA ILE A 113 -0.48 12.78 5.45
C ILE A 113 -1.14 13.43 4.24
N ASN A 114 -2.46 13.28 4.15
CA ASN A 114 -3.26 13.88 3.10
C ASN A 114 -3.91 15.17 3.63
N LEU A 115 -3.60 16.31 3.00
CA LEU A 115 -4.16 17.62 3.34
C LEU A 115 -4.94 18.18 2.16
N SER A 116 -6.06 18.84 2.45
CA SER A 116 -6.86 19.53 1.45
C SER A 116 -7.26 20.89 1.97
N GLN A 117 -7.17 21.91 1.12
CA GLN A 117 -7.66 23.25 1.40
C GLN A 117 -8.62 23.70 0.29
N PRO A 118 -9.75 24.36 0.62
CA PRO A 118 -10.61 24.94 -0.40
C PRO A 118 -9.83 25.85 -1.36
N GLY A 119 -9.96 25.58 -2.66
CA GLY A 119 -9.30 26.35 -3.72
C GLY A 119 -7.98 25.75 -4.22
N TRP A 120 -7.44 24.69 -3.61
CA TRP A 120 -6.35 23.92 -4.22
C TRP A 120 -6.86 23.16 -5.45
N THR A 121 -6.09 23.21 -6.54
CA THR A 121 -6.33 22.42 -7.76
C THR A 121 -5.26 21.35 -7.92
N ALA A 122 -5.49 20.35 -8.78
CA ALA A 122 -4.52 19.27 -9.03
C ALA A 122 -3.25 19.71 -9.78
N GLU A 123 -3.19 20.96 -10.23
CA GLU A 123 -2.08 21.54 -11.00
C GLU A 123 -1.09 22.34 -10.12
N GLN A 124 -1.34 22.41 -8.80
CA GLN A 124 -0.50 23.07 -7.80
C GLN A 124 0.24 22.03 -6.96
#